data_AF-A0A7V2JKE1-F1
#
_entry.id   AF-A0A7V2JKE1-F1
#
_cell.length_a   1.000
_cell.length_b   1.000
_cell.length_c   1.000
_cell.angle_alpha   90.00
_cell.angle_beta   90.00
_cell.angle_gamma   90.00
#
_symmetry.space_group_name_H-M   'P 1'
#
loop_
_entity.id
_entity.type
_entity.pdbx_description
1 polymer ?
#
loop_
_entity_poly.entity_id
_entity_poly.type
_entity_poly.pdbx_seq_one_letter_code
_entity_poly.pdbx_strand_id
1 'polypeptide(L)'
;MRKNHYRFSALMVLLACLLVAGTSFAKKIDDRGPGKGPRRTAARPSTEYRVHDVGNFWSAVSNFGNYGEPNELLPSGEWPGGSGVYYIWEGRLWVGALVGGEPLVSHADYGNYELDPTDGSTYYFGTGPKSIQDGLSHFDDLNSDIGGHTPIGLKFHQRSLAWSLNEYDDFIIFLMEVENVSGGDLNNVMVSYVFDNDVGAHYDPDQPAIDDLVDFDGWAPEGENPYKYDWVDPLDLDDNGITGYDYWGWPVADPNNPFWDVSSPYSPMAGE
;
A
#
# COMPACT_ATOMS: atom_id res chain seq x y z
N MET A 1 60.66 14.06 47.30
CA MET A 1 60.40 13.51 45.95
C MET A 1 60.43 11.99 46.08
N ARG A 2 59.48 11.15 45.69
CA ARG A 2 58.39 11.17 44.71
C ARG A 2 57.19 10.42 45.33
N LYS A 3 56.12 11.16 45.66
CA LYS A 3 54.75 10.63 45.72
C LYS A 3 54.31 10.51 44.25
N ASN A 4 54.07 9.31 43.71
CA ASN A 4 53.27 9.12 42.48
C ASN A 4 52.99 7.66 42.06
N HIS A 5 53.31 6.65 42.87
CA HIS A 5 53.06 5.25 42.46
C HIS A 5 51.62 4.76 42.67
N TYR A 6 50.78 5.48 43.42
CA TYR A 6 49.38 5.08 43.67
C TYR A 6 48.37 5.67 42.67
N ARG A 7 48.76 6.70 41.90
CA ARG A 7 47.86 7.36 40.93
C ARG A 7 47.72 6.60 39.61
N PHE A 8 48.73 5.82 39.23
CA PHE A 8 48.69 4.99 38.02
C PHE A 8 47.85 3.71 38.22
N SER A 9 47.90 3.12 39.40
CA SER A 9 47.16 1.89 39.74
C SER A 9 45.65 2.13 39.84
N ALA A 10 45.24 3.27 40.40
CA ALA A 10 43.82 3.63 40.49
C ALA A 10 43.21 3.93 39.10
N LEU A 11 44.00 4.51 38.18
CA LEU A 11 43.55 4.81 36.82
C LEU A 11 43.35 3.55 35.98
N MET A 12 44.21 2.53 36.15
CA MET A 12 44.03 1.24 35.48
C MET A 12 42.84 0.42 36.01
N VAL A 13 42.55 0.50 37.32
CA VAL A 13 41.36 -0.16 37.88
C VAL A 13 40.06 0.52 37.40
N LEU A 14 40.03 1.85 37.30
CA LEU A 14 38.90 2.58 36.74
C LEU A 14 38.69 2.30 35.24
N LEU A 15 39.77 2.19 34.45
CA LEU A 15 39.67 1.82 33.03
C LEU A 15 39.20 0.37 32.82
N ALA A 16 39.62 -0.55 33.69
CA ALA A 16 39.14 -1.94 33.68
C ALA A 16 37.66 -2.04 34.08
N CYS A 17 37.18 -1.24 35.04
CA CYS A 17 35.76 -1.19 35.39
C CYS A 17 34.90 -0.57 34.28
N LEU A 18 35.42 0.41 33.52
CA LEU A 18 34.72 1.00 32.37
C LEU A 18 34.69 0.07 31.15
N LEU A 19 35.69 -0.79 30.96
CA LEU A 19 35.70 -1.80 29.90
C LEU A 19 34.80 -3.01 30.19
N VAL A 20 34.58 -3.34 31.46
CA VAL A 20 33.62 -4.40 31.86
C VAL A 20 32.17 -3.91 31.86
N ALA A 21 31.93 -2.59 32.04
CA ALA A 21 30.61 -1.99 31.89
C ALA A 21 30.18 -1.80 30.42
N GLY A 22 31.10 -1.95 29.46
CA GLY A 22 30.85 -1.76 28.02
C GLY A 22 30.27 -2.98 27.29
N THR A 23 30.13 -4.13 27.95
CA THR A 23 29.57 -5.33 27.34
C THR A 23 28.43 -5.90 28.19
N SER A 24 27.25 -5.27 28.15
CA SER A 24 25.93 -5.91 28.36
C SER A 24 24.82 -4.87 28.46
N PHE A 25 24.45 -4.28 27.33
CA PHE A 25 23.03 -3.98 27.03
C PHE A 25 22.77 -4.36 25.58
N ALA A 26 23.12 -5.59 25.20
CA ALA A 26 22.35 -6.24 24.16
C ALA A 26 21.02 -6.57 24.82
N LYS A 27 19.96 -5.83 24.48
CA LYS A 27 18.59 -6.24 24.77
C LYS A 27 18.50 -7.67 24.23
N LYS A 28 18.35 -8.64 25.12
CA LYS A 28 18.07 -10.02 24.74
C LYS A 28 16.85 -9.92 23.83
N ILE A 29 17.03 -10.15 22.52
CA ILE A 29 15.89 -10.45 21.65
C ILE A 29 15.28 -11.65 22.34
N ASP A 30 14.06 -11.45 22.82
CA ASP A 30 13.31 -12.49 23.49
C ASP A 30 13.30 -13.67 22.53
N ASP A 31 13.94 -14.78 22.89
CA ASP A 31 13.86 -16.06 22.18
C ASP A 31 12.43 -16.61 22.35
N ARG A 32 11.43 -15.82 21.93
CA ARG A 32 10.07 -16.28 21.74
C ARG A 32 10.13 -17.24 20.59
N GLY A 33 10.45 -18.51 20.91
CA GLY A 33 9.95 -19.63 20.13
C GLY A 33 8.46 -19.36 19.85
N PRO A 34 7.94 -19.77 18.68
CA PRO A 34 6.67 -19.30 18.15
C PRO A 34 5.65 -19.33 19.27
N GLY A 35 5.25 -18.13 19.72
CA GLY A 35 4.22 -18.01 20.72
C GLY A 35 3.07 -18.86 20.20
N LYS A 36 2.62 -19.84 20.98
CA LYS A 36 1.43 -20.61 20.60
C LYS A 36 0.30 -19.59 20.55
N GLY A 37 0.05 -19.10 19.34
CA GLY A 37 -1.07 -18.24 19.04
C GLY A 37 -2.35 -18.91 19.50
N PRO A 38 -3.44 -18.14 19.63
CA PRO A 38 -4.73 -18.69 20.01
C PRO A 38 -5.03 -19.95 19.18
N ARG A 39 -5.45 -20.99 19.89
CA ARG A 39 -5.78 -22.32 19.36
C ARG A 39 -6.71 -22.16 18.14
N ARG A 40 -6.26 -22.58 16.94
CA ARG A 40 -7.09 -22.66 15.71
C ARG A 40 -8.40 -23.38 16.03
N THR A 41 -9.50 -22.66 16.06
CA THR A 41 -10.84 -23.21 16.37
C THR A 41 -11.84 -23.07 15.23
N ALA A 42 -11.47 -22.38 14.15
CA ALA A 42 -12.11 -22.50 12.84
C ALA A 42 -11.01 -22.61 11.76
N ALA A 43 -11.38 -23.00 10.55
CA ALA A 43 -10.49 -22.77 9.41
C ALA A 43 -10.68 -21.31 8.97
N ARG A 44 -9.61 -20.64 8.55
CA ARG A 44 -9.73 -19.33 7.89
C ARG A 44 -10.75 -19.42 6.75
N PRO A 45 -11.68 -18.46 6.62
CA PRO A 45 -12.56 -18.38 5.45
C PRO A 45 -11.76 -18.31 4.14
N SER A 46 -12.42 -18.64 3.03
CA SER A 46 -11.88 -18.37 1.70
C SER A 46 -11.68 -16.88 1.47
N THR A 47 -10.63 -16.56 0.71
CA THR A 47 -10.50 -15.27 0.05
C THR A 47 -11.64 -15.11 -0.96
N GLU A 48 -12.32 -13.98 -0.90
CA GLU A 48 -13.56 -13.71 -1.63
C GLU A 48 -13.64 -12.24 -2.03
N TYR A 49 -14.21 -12.00 -3.21
CA TYR A 49 -14.61 -10.68 -3.69
C TYR A 49 -16.13 -10.50 -3.63
N ARG A 50 -16.58 -9.27 -3.38
CA ARG A 50 -17.99 -8.84 -3.50
C ARG A 50 -18.05 -7.46 -4.13
N VAL A 51 -19.13 -7.16 -4.81
CA VAL A 51 -19.23 -5.97 -5.67
C VAL A 51 -20.13 -4.93 -5.05
N HIS A 52 -19.64 -3.70 -4.92
CA HIS A 52 -20.52 -2.56 -4.76
C HIS A 52 -21.12 -2.16 -6.10
N ASP A 53 -22.44 -2.22 -6.21
CA ASP A 53 -23.18 -2.07 -7.48
C ASP A 53 -24.48 -1.23 -7.35
N VAL A 54 -24.68 -0.59 -6.20
CA VAL A 54 -25.89 0.24 -5.97
C VAL A 54 -25.76 1.66 -6.52
N GLY A 55 -24.54 2.19 -6.63
CA GLY A 55 -24.26 3.52 -7.13
C GLY A 55 -23.97 3.55 -8.64
N ASN A 56 -23.33 4.62 -9.07
CA ASN A 56 -22.79 4.85 -10.40
C ASN A 56 -21.28 4.56 -10.51
N PHE A 57 -20.60 4.28 -9.40
CA PHE A 57 -19.23 3.72 -9.38
C PHE A 57 -19.26 2.29 -8.84
N TRP A 58 -18.93 1.31 -9.67
CA TRP A 58 -18.98 -0.11 -9.31
C TRP A 58 -17.59 -0.70 -9.12
N SER A 59 -17.36 -1.43 -8.03
CA SER A 59 -16.08 -2.09 -7.83
C SER A 59 -16.19 -3.30 -6.92
N ALA A 60 -15.40 -4.32 -7.25
CA ALA A 60 -15.11 -5.45 -6.38
C ALA A 60 -14.30 -4.98 -5.16
N VAL A 61 -14.59 -5.60 -4.03
CA VAL A 61 -13.94 -5.39 -2.74
C VAL A 61 -13.68 -6.76 -2.14
N SER A 62 -12.46 -6.97 -1.67
CA SER A 62 -12.06 -8.26 -1.13
C SER A 62 -12.15 -8.33 0.40
N ASN A 63 -12.18 -9.54 0.95
CA ASN A 63 -11.98 -9.79 2.37
C ASN A 63 -10.51 -10.06 2.73
N PHE A 64 -9.56 -9.59 1.92
CA PHE A 64 -8.12 -9.83 2.08
C PHE A 64 -7.25 -8.66 1.56
N GLY A 65 -7.79 -7.44 1.57
CA GLY A 65 -7.01 -6.22 1.29
C GLY A 65 -6.81 -5.86 -0.19
N ASN A 66 -7.59 -6.44 -1.10
CA ASN A 66 -7.68 -6.03 -2.51
C ASN A 66 -8.94 -5.23 -2.81
N TYR A 67 -8.82 -4.34 -3.80
CA TYR A 67 -9.84 -3.41 -4.28
C TYR A 67 -9.86 -3.43 -5.81
N GLY A 68 -10.90 -3.96 -6.43
CA GLY A 68 -10.84 -4.47 -7.80
C GLY A 68 -10.51 -5.96 -7.83
N GLU A 69 -10.78 -6.60 -8.96
CA GLU A 69 -10.60 -8.03 -9.22
C GLU A 69 -9.72 -8.20 -10.47
N PRO A 70 -8.49 -8.72 -10.33
CA PRO A 70 -7.50 -8.72 -11.41
C PRO A 70 -7.75 -9.75 -12.53
N ASN A 71 -8.74 -10.64 -12.39
CA ASN A 71 -9.06 -11.63 -13.43
C ASN A 71 -10.22 -11.20 -14.35
N GLU A 72 -10.63 -9.93 -14.28
CA GLU A 72 -11.66 -9.32 -15.15
C GLU A 72 -13.03 -10.04 -15.07
N LEU A 73 -13.31 -10.74 -13.97
CA LEU A 73 -14.58 -11.44 -13.76
C LEU A 73 -15.63 -10.55 -13.10
N LEU A 74 -15.19 -9.50 -12.41
CA LEU A 74 -16.02 -8.56 -11.67
C LEU A 74 -15.61 -7.12 -12.02
N PRO A 75 -16.50 -6.13 -11.78
CA PRO A 75 -16.15 -4.72 -11.97
C PRO A 75 -14.95 -4.29 -11.12
N SER A 76 -14.03 -3.54 -11.73
CA SER A 76 -12.88 -2.94 -11.06
C SER A 76 -12.85 -1.45 -11.36
N GLY A 77 -13.38 -0.65 -10.44
CA GLY A 77 -13.55 0.80 -10.63
C GLY A 77 -14.39 1.18 -11.84
N GLU A 78 -15.45 0.43 -12.17
CA GLU A 78 -16.29 0.67 -13.33
C GLU A 78 -17.12 1.95 -13.21
N TRP A 79 -17.03 2.83 -14.21
CA TRP A 79 -17.73 4.11 -14.24
C TRP A 79 -18.06 4.60 -15.66
N PRO A 80 -19.31 4.96 -15.98
CA PRO A 80 -20.52 4.78 -15.19
C PRO A 80 -20.82 3.29 -14.90
N GLY A 81 -21.48 3.00 -13.78
CA GLY A 81 -21.80 1.63 -13.39
C GLY A 81 -22.64 0.90 -14.44
N GLY A 82 -22.24 -0.31 -14.82
CA GLY A 82 -22.86 -1.12 -15.86
C GLY A 82 -22.46 -0.76 -17.30
N SER A 83 -21.50 0.16 -17.50
CA SER A 83 -20.97 0.52 -18.82
C SER A 83 -19.99 -0.48 -19.41
N GLY A 84 -19.38 -1.32 -18.56
CA GLY A 84 -18.23 -2.15 -18.88
C GLY A 84 -16.93 -1.37 -19.06
N VAL A 85 -16.85 -0.11 -18.62
CA VAL A 85 -15.65 0.73 -18.66
C VAL A 85 -14.96 0.72 -17.29
N TYR A 86 -13.77 0.14 -17.23
CA TYR A 86 -12.98 -0.05 -16.01
C TYR A 86 -11.82 0.93 -15.94
N TYR A 87 -11.42 1.28 -14.71
CA TYR A 87 -10.36 2.26 -14.43
C TYR A 87 -9.34 1.75 -13.42
N ILE A 88 -9.54 0.54 -12.92
CA ILE A 88 -8.70 -0.11 -11.92
C ILE A 88 -8.53 -1.55 -12.38
N TRP A 89 -7.32 -2.09 -12.33
CA TRP A 89 -7.11 -3.53 -12.39
C TRP A 89 -7.15 -4.09 -10.97
N GLU A 90 -6.21 -3.64 -10.14
CA GLU A 90 -6.13 -4.03 -8.74
C GLU A 90 -5.53 -2.92 -7.85
N GLY A 91 -6.31 -2.53 -6.86
CA GLY A 91 -5.88 -1.83 -5.66
C GLY A 91 -5.45 -2.80 -4.56
N ARG A 92 -4.38 -2.46 -3.85
CA ARG A 92 -3.69 -3.32 -2.87
C ARG A 92 -3.40 -2.54 -1.60
N LEU A 93 -3.80 -3.08 -0.44
CA LEU A 93 -3.42 -2.53 0.86
C LEU A 93 -1.99 -2.94 1.23
N TRP A 94 -1.19 -1.97 1.65
CA TRP A 94 0.18 -2.17 2.12
C TRP A 94 0.37 -1.49 3.47
N VAL A 95 0.95 -2.21 4.43
CA VAL A 95 1.35 -1.64 5.72
C VAL A 95 2.80 -1.98 6.01
N GLY A 96 3.64 -0.95 6.12
CA GLY A 96 5.04 -1.06 6.49
C GLY A 96 5.29 -0.59 7.92
N ALA A 97 6.21 -1.25 8.63
CA ALA A 97 6.64 -0.81 9.96
C ALA A 97 8.07 -1.29 10.27
N LEU A 98 8.68 -0.67 11.28
CA LEU A 98 9.89 -1.19 11.92
C LEU A 98 9.51 -2.06 13.12
N VAL A 99 9.77 -3.37 13.02
CA VAL A 99 9.57 -4.35 14.08
C VAL A 99 10.91 -4.71 14.71
N GLY A 100 11.15 -4.26 15.94
CA GLY A 100 12.45 -4.45 16.58
C GLY A 100 13.62 -3.75 15.88
N GLY A 101 13.34 -2.78 15.00
CA GLY A 101 14.34 -2.08 14.19
C GLY A 101 14.46 -2.59 12.75
N GLU A 102 13.88 -3.74 12.44
CA GLU A 102 13.89 -4.31 11.08
C GLU A 102 12.67 -3.85 10.28
N PRO A 103 12.83 -3.44 9.01
CA PRO A 103 11.70 -3.09 8.15
C PRO A 103 10.95 -4.34 7.72
N LEU A 104 9.65 -4.35 7.97
CA LEU A 104 8.71 -5.36 7.48
C LEU A 104 7.54 -4.68 6.78
N VAL A 105 6.98 -5.38 5.79
CA VAL A 105 5.78 -4.96 5.06
C VAL A 105 4.82 -6.15 5.05
N SER A 106 3.53 -5.86 5.23
CA SER A 106 2.44 -6.78 4.94
C SER A 106 1.60 -6.21 3.82
N HIS A 107 1.38 -7.00 2.77
CA HIS A 107 0.76 -6.50 1.54
C HIS A 107 -0.16 -7.51 0.84
N ALA A 108 -1.01 -7.00 -0.05
CA ALA A 108 -1.88 -7.80 -0.91
C ALA A 108 -1.40 -7.73 -2.38
N ASP A 109 -0.16 -8.13 -2.67
CA ASP A 109 0.41 -7.96 -4.01
C ASP A 109 0.01 -9.11 -4.95
N TYR A 110 -0.22 -8.82 -6.23
CA TYR A 110 -0.75 -9.78 -7.18
C TYR A 110 0.13 -11.04 -7.25
N GLY A 111 -0.48 -12.20 -7.00
CA GLY A 111 0.22 -13.49 -6.98
C GLY A 111 1.08 -13.73 -5.73
N ASN A 112 1.17 -12.77 -4.81
CA ASN A 112 1.88 -12.87 -3.54
C ASN A 112 1.12 -12.13 -2.41
N TYR A 113 -0.12 -12.56 -2.16
CA TYR A 113 -0.99 -11.99 -1.14
C TYR A 113 -0.58 -12.48 0.26
N GLU A 114 -0.29 -11.56 1.17
CA GLU A 114 0.11 -11.85 2.56
C GLU A 114 -1.00 -11.60 3.58
N LEU A 115 -2.09 -10.98 3.14
CA LEU A 115 -3.27 -10.72 3.95
C LEU A 115 -4.31 -11.81 3.69
N ASP A 116 -4.92 -12.31 4.76
CA ASP A 116 -5.90 -13.39 4.68
C ASP A 116 -7.09 -13.12 5.60
N PRO A 117 -8.29 -13.65 5.29
CA PRO A 117 -9.45 -13.53 6.17
C PRO A 117 -9.11 -14.04 7.57
N THR A 118 -9.48 -13.25 8.58
CA THR A 118 -9.20 -13.59 9.98
C THR A 118 -9.86 -14.91 10.36
N ASP A 119 -9.18 -15.73 11.15
CA ASP A 119 -9.72 -17.01 11.62
C ASP A 119 -11.09 -16.83 12.29
N GLY A 120 -12.09 -17.56 11.79
CA GLY A 120 -13.48 -17.52 12.25
C GLY A 120 -14.25 -16.24 11.89
N SER A 121 -13.70 -15.36 11.05
CA SER A 121 -14.41 -14.18 10.59
C SER A 121 -15.49 -14.51 9.55
N THR A 122 -16.36 -13.54 9.28
CA THR A 122 -17.32 -13.58 8.19
C THR A 122 -17.11 -12.37 7.28
N TYR A 123 -17.46 -12.54 6.01
CA TYR A 123 -17.60 -11.42 5.08
C TYR A 123 -19.09 -11.11 4.93
N TYR A 124 -19.53 -9.95 5.43
CA TYR A 124 -20.90 -9.47 5.25
C TYR A 124 -20.97 -8.44 4.13
N PHE A 125 -22.07 -8.47 3.38
CA PHE A 125 -22.36 -7.51 2.32
C PHE A 125 -23.88 -7.41 2.15
N GLY A 126 -24.43 -6.22 2.18
CA GLY A 126 -25.88 -6.00 2.07
C GLY A 126 -26.31 -4.65 2.63
N THR A 127 -27.60 -4.46 2.85
CA THR A 127 -28.13 -3.19 3.38
C THR A 127 -27.68 -2.95 4.82
N GLY A 128 -27.02 -1.83 5.05
CA GLY A 128 -26.48 -1.48 6.36
C GLY A 128 -27.12 -0.26 7.00
N PRO A 129 -26.74 0.05 8.26
CA PRO A 129 -27.26 1.19 8.98
C PRO A 129 -26.62 2.53 8.56
N LYS A 130 -25.51 2.50 7.81
CA LYS A 130 -24.76 3.71 7.39
C LYS A 130 -24.97 4.05 5.93
N SER A 131 -25.10 3.06 5.06
CA SER A 131 -25.28 3.25 3.62
C SER A 131 -26.31 2.29 3.03
N ILE A 132 -26.61 2.45 1.74
CA ILE A 132 -27.56 1.56 1.05
C ILE A 132 -26.95 0.15 0.91
N GLN A 133 -25.63 0.08 0.78
CA GLN A 133 -24.88 -1.17 0.72
C GLN A 133 -23.61 -1.06 1.55
N ASP A 134 -23.59 -1.75 2.69
CA ASP A 134 -22.43 -1.89 3.57
C ASP A 134 -21.73 -3.23 3.26
N GLY A 135 -20.40 -3.22 3.20
CA GLY A 135 -19.53 -4.39 3.32
C GLY A 135 -18.80 -4.38 4.65
N LEU A 136 -18.63 -5.54 5.28
CA LEU A 136 -17.86 -5.71 6.52
C LEU A 136 -16.95 -6.92 6.39
N SER A 137 -15.64 -6.69 6.40
CA SER A 137 -14.62 -7.74 6.33
C SER A 137 -13.57 -7.59 7.42
N HIS A 138 -13.01 -8.72 7.82
CA HIS A 138 -11.96 -8.83 8.82
C HIS A 138 -10.86 -9.73 8.28
N PHE A 139 -9.66 -9.18 8.17
CA PHE A 139 -8.49 -9.87 7.64
C PHE A 139 -7.23 -9.48 8.41
N ASP A 140 -6.16 -10.24 8.23
CA ASP A 140 -4.93 -10.08 8.98
C ASP A 140 -3.73 -10.67 8.23
N ASP A 141 -2.53 -10.30 8.69
CA ASP A 141 -1.25 -10.83 8.22
C ASP A 141 -0.80 -12.05 9.05
N LEU A 142 -1.69 -12.68 9.81
CA LEU A 142 -1.27 -13.68 10.81
C LEU A 142 -1.14 -15.08 10.20
N ASN A 143 -1.34 -15.26 8.89
CA ASN A 143 -1.29 -16.58 8.27
C ASN A 143 0.16 -17.02 8.01
N SER A 144 0.73 -17.77 8.97
CA SER A 144 2.06 -18.37 8.85
C SER A 144 2.19 -19.44 7.76
N ASP A 145 1.08 -19.87 7.15
CA ASP A 145 1.11 -20.88 6.08
C ASP A 145 1.42 -20.25 4.70
N ILE A 146 1.43 -18.92 4.59
CA ILE A 146 1.85 -18.18 3.38
C ILE A 146 3.37 -18.22 3.26
N GLY A 147 3.87 -18.76 2.15
CA GLY A 147 5.31 -18.93 1.94
C GLY A 147 6.04 -17.60 1.77
N GLY A 148 7.15 -17.40 2.48
CA GLY A 148 7.96 -16.18 2.39
C GLY A 148 7.44 -15.01 3.24
N HIS A 149 6.21 -15.10 3.72
CA HIS A 149 5.61 -14.08 4.56
C HIS A 149 6.15 -14.11 6.00
N THR A 150 6.46 -12.92 6.54
CA THR A 150 6.78 -12.71 7.95
C THR A 150 5.74 -11.78 8.57
N PRO A 151 4.81 -12.30 9.40
CA PRO A 151 3.78 -11.48 10.04
C PRO A 151 4.36 -10.33 10.85
N ILE A 152 3.86 -9.11 10.61
CA ILE A 152 4.06 -7.96 11.48
C ILE A 152 3.21 -8.12 12.74
N GLY A 153 2.01 -8.67 12.59
CA GLY A 153 1.03 -8.83 13.66
C GLY A 153 -0.05 -7.76 13.60
N LEU A 154 -0.72 -7.66 12.45
CA LEU A 154 -1.74 -6.67 12.13
C LEU A 154 -3.08 -7.33 11.85
N LYS A 155 -4.15 -6.74 12.40
CA LYS A 155 -5.53 -7.03 12.00
C LYS A 155 -6.17 -5.82 11.37
N PHE A 156 -7.07 -6.08 10.44
CA PHE A 156 -7.76 -5.07 9.66
C PHE A 156 -9.26 -5.25 9.82
N HIS A 157 -9.94 -4.18 10.19
CA HIS A 157 -11.39 -4.09 10.23
C HIS A 157 -11.83 -3.11 9.16
N GLN A 158 -12.38 -3.66 8.08
CA GLN A 158 -12.82 -2.87 6.94
C GLN A 158 -14.34 -2.77 6.92
N ARG A 159 -14.83 -1.54 6.74
CA ARG A 159 -16.20 -1.29 6.30
C ARG A 159 -16.21 -0.52 5.00
N SER A 160 -16.84 -1.08 3.97
CA SER A 160 -17.07 -0.41 2.69
C SER A 160 -18.51 0.08 2.61
N LEU A 161 -18.75 1.24 2.01
CA LEU A 161 -20.04 1.93 2.00
C LEU A 161 -20.35 2.50 0.61
N ALA A 162 -21.58 2.29 0.14
CA ALA A 162 -22.05 2.85 -1.13
C ALA A 162 -23.52 3.33 -1.04
N TRP A 163 -23.84 4.35 -1.83
CA TRP A 163 -25.17 4.94 -1.97
C TRP A 163 -25.59 4.99 -3.44
N SER A 164 -26.87 5.30 -3.67
CA SER A 164 -27.49 5.38 -5.00
C SER A 164 -28.26 6.69 -5.21
N LEU A 165 -28.08 7.64 -4.30
CA LEU A 165 -28.61 9.00 -4.49
C LEU A 165 -27.66 9.74 -5.43
N ASN A 166 -28.21 10.49 -6.38
CA ASN A 166 -27.47 11.19 -7.45
C ASN A 166 -26.28 12.04 -6.94
N GLU A 167 -26.38 12.58 -5.71
CA GLU A 167 -25.32 13.39 -5.09
C GLU A 167 -24.20 12.55 -4.42
N TYR A 168 -24.36 11.23 -4.32
CA TYR A 168 -23.54 10.32 -3.53
C TYR A 168 -23.32 8.95 -4.21
N ASP A 169 -23.47 8.86 -5.53
CA ASP A 169 -23.44 7.58 -6.25
C ASP A 169 -22.12 7.30 -6.99
N ASP A 170 -21.20 8.26 -7.08
CA ASP A 170 -19.94 8.18 -7.83
C ASP A 170 -18.71 7.84 -6.99
N PHE A 171 -18.91 7.27 -5.78
CA PHE A 171 -17.81 6.85 -4.92
C PHE A 171 -18.15 5.64 -4.03
N ILE A 172 -17.11 4.96 -3.55
CA ILE A 172 -17.17 3.98 -2.46
C ILE A 172 -16.29 4.50 -1.31
N ILE A 173 -16.83 4.50 -0.08
CA ILE A 173 -16.06 4.88 1.11
C ILE A 173 -15.56 3.64 1.83
N PHE A 174 -14.25 3.59 2.09
CA PHE A 174 -13.63 2.60 2.97
C PHE A 174 -13.30 3.22 4.32
N LEU A 175 -13.84 2.64 5.39
CA LEU A 175 -13.43 2.90 6.77
C LEU A 175 -12.52 1.75 7.20
N MET A 176 -11.26 2.05 7.43
CA MET A 176 -10.24 1.08 7.81
C MET A 176 -9.76 1.32 9.24
N GLU A 177 -9.84 0.29 10.09
CA GLU A 177 -9.15 0.27 11.39
C GLU A 177 -8.03 -0.78 11.33
N VAL A 178 -6.82 -0.37 11.70
CA VAL A 178 -5.63 -1.23 11.75
C VAL A 178 -5.27 -1.46 13.21
N GLU A 179 -5.33 -2.71 13.66
CA GLU A 179 -5.04 -3.12 15.03
C GLU A 179 -3.68 -3.83 15.10
N ASN A 180 -2.79 -3.36 15.96
CA ASN A 180 -1.53 -4.03 16.28
C ASN A 180 -1.76 -5.11 17.35
N VAL A 181 -1.56 -6.37 16.97
CA VAL A 181 -1.66 -7.56 17.84
C VAL A 181 -0.33 -8.29 18.02
N SER A 182 0.78 -7.71 17.54
CA SER A 182 2.14 -8.28 17.64
C SER A 182 2.63 -8.48 19.08
N GLY A 183 2.03 -7.78 20.05
CA GLY A 183 2.46 -7.76 21.45
C GLY A 183 3.68 -6.88 21.73
N GLY A 184 4.09 -6.03 20.77
CA GLY A 184 5.12 -5.03 20.91
C GLY A 184 4.79 -3.73 20.18
N ASP A 185 5.63 -2.72 20.35
CA ASP A 185 5.46 -1.43 19.65
C ASP A 185 5.95 -1.54 18.20
N LEU A 186 5.12 -1.04 17.28
CA LEU A 186 5.49 -0.83 15.88
C LEU A 186 6.00 0.61 15.72
N ASN A 187 7.17 0.79 15.11
CA ASN A 187 7.76 2.12 14.90
C ASN A 187 7.66 2.51 13.42
N ASN A 188 7.49 3.81 13.14
CA ASN A 188 7.41 4.36 11.77
C ASN A 188 6.38 3.66 10.87
N VAL A 189 5.18 3.41 11.41
CA VAL A 189 4.10 2.75 10.65
C VAL A 189 3.68 3.64 9.46
N MET A 190 3.61 3.02 8.29
CA MET A 190 3.07 3.60 7.06
C MET A 190 1.94 2.73 6.57
N VAL A 191 0.81 3.34 6.23
CA VAL A 191 -0.33 2.68 5.59
C VAL A 191 -0.50 3.32 4.22
N SER A 192 -0.54 2.50 3.19
CA SER A 192 -0.70 2.96 1.81
C SER A 192 -1.59 2.04 1.01
N TYR A 193 -2.17 2.60 -0.03
CA TYR A 193 -2.83 1.86 -1.09
C TYR A 193 -1.98 1.99 -2.34
N VAL A 194 -1.80 0.88 -3.05
CA VAL A 194 -1.18 0.85 -4.37
C VAL A 194 -2.27 0.49 -5.35
N PHE A 195 -2.52 1.32 -6.35
CA PHE A 195 -3.48 1.04 -7.41
C PHE A 195 -2.74 0.80 -8.72
N ASP A 196 -2.97 -0.36 -9.32
CA ASP A 196 -2.74 -0.58 -10.73
C ASP A 196 -3.99 -0.13 -11.47
N ASN A 197 -3.88 0.96 -12.21
CA ASN A 197 -5.01 1.53 -12.92
C ASN A 197 -4.93 1.08 -14.37
N ASP A 198 -5.64 0.00 -14.69
CA ASP A 198 -5.88 -0.35 -16.08
C ASP A 198 -7.07 0.47 -16.57
N VAL A 199 -6.81 1.54 -17.31
CA VAL A 199 -7.87 2.46 -17.77
C VAL A 199 -8.26 2.12 -19.20
N GLY A 200 -9.39 1.46 -19.34
CA GLY A 200 -9.89 1.16 -20.66
C GLY A 200 -11.18 0.36 -20.65
N ALA A 201 -12.08 0.74 -21.56
CA ALA A 201 -12.89 -0.23 -22.27
C ALA A 201 -13.52 0.37 -23.54
N HIS A 202 -14.20 -0.50 -24.28
CA HIS A 202 -15.01 -0.27 -25.49
C HIS A 202 -14.29 -0.24 -26.84
N TYR A 203 -13.09 0.34 -26.95
CA TYR A 203 -12.39 0.43 -28.25
C TYR A 203 -11.49 -0.76 -28.56
N ASP A 204 -10.75 -1.26 -27.56
CA ASP A 204 -10.00 -2.51 -27.64
C ASP A 204 -10.66 -3.56 -26.71
N PRO A 205 -11.43 -4.51 -27.25
CA PRO A 205 -12.06 -5.55 -26.43
C PRO A 205 -11.11 -6.69 -26.06
N ASP A 206 -9.90 -6.74 -26.64
CA ASP A 206 -8.96 -7.83 -26.48
C ASP A 206 -7.82 -7.48 -25.51
N GLN A 207 -7.35 -6.23 -25.52
CA GLN A 207 -6.28 -5.72 -24.66
C GLN A 207 -6.53 -4.27 -24.19
N PRO A 208 -7.65 -3.98 -23.51
CA PRO A 208 -8.05 -2.61 -23.15
C PRO A 208 -7.03 -1.85 -22.29
N ALA A 209 -6.20 -2.59 -21.55
CA ALA A 209 -5.18 -2.08 -20.64
C ALA A 209 -3.79 -1.89 -21.24
N ILE A 210 -3.58 -2.11 -22.55
CA ILE A 210 -2.24 -1.94 -23.17
C ILE A 210 -2.03 -0.53 -23.73
N ASP A 211 -3.10 0.24 -23.92
CA ASP A 211 -3.07 1.61 -24.48
C ASP A 211 -3.57 2.65 -23.46
N ASP A 212 -3.43 2.35 -22.18
CA ASP A 212 -3.88 3.19 -21.07
C ASP A 212 -2.77 4.14 -20.62
N LEU A 213 -2.68 5.28 -21.31
CA LEU A 213 -1.82 6.39 -20.88
C LEU A 213 -2.42 7.06 -19.65
N VAL A 214 -2.25 6.42 -18.49
CA VAL A 214 -2.67 6.94 -17.19
C VAL A 214 -1.52 7.73 -16.60
N ASP A 215 -1.81 8.99 -16.26
CA ASP A 215 -0.89 9.81 -15.48
C ASP A 215 -1.64 10.60 -14.43
N PHE A 216 -0.92 10.97 -13.38
CA PHE A 216 -1.42 11.89 -12.38
C PHE A 216 -1.33 13.32 -12.92
N ASP A 217 -2.46 14.02 -12.99
CA ASP A 217 -2.53 15.36 -13.60
C ASP A 217 -1.98 16.49 -12.70
N GLY A 218 -1.39 16.14 -11.55
CA GLY A 218 -0.82 17.11 -10.61
C GLY A 218 -1.88 17.91 -9.83
N TRP A 219 -3.16 17.58 -9.93
CA TRP A 219 -4.21 18.37 -9.27
C TRP A 219 -4.22 18.17 -7.76
N ALA A 220 -4.11 19.29 -7.05
CA ALA A 220 -4.16 19.41 -5.60
C ALA A 220 -5.07 20.59 -5.21
N PRO A 221 -5.76 20.53 -4.05
CA PRO A 221 -6.40 21.71 -3.49
C PRO A 221 -5.40 22.86 -3.30
N GLU A 222 -5.86 24.10 -3.51
CA GLU A 222 -4.99 25.29 -3.39
C GLU A 222 -4.33 25.38 -2.01
N GLY A 223 -2.99 25.44 -1.99
CA GLY A 223 -2.19 25.47 -0.75
C GLY A 223 -1.89 24.10 -0.14
N GLU A 224 -2.45 23.03 -0.70
CA GLU A 224 -2.16 21.65 -0.34
C GLU A 224 -1.44 21.02 -1.52
N ASN A 225 -0.16 21.35 -1.73
CA ASN A 225 0.70 20.54 -2.59
C ASN A 225 1.33 19.45 -1.67
N PRO A 226 0.75 18.23 -1.58
CA PRO A 226 1.29 17.16 -0.76
C PRO A 226 2.48 16.46 -1.43
N TYR A 227 2.88 16.88 -2.64
CA TYR A 227 3.82 16.14 -3.47
C TYR A 227 5.22 16.27 -2.91
N LYS A 228 5.82 15.12 -2.58
CA LYS A 228 7.23 15.02 -2.23
C LYS A 228 8.11 14.74 -3.44
N TYR A 229 7.54 14.11 -4.47
CA TYR A 229 8.25 13.61 -5.63
C TYR A 229 7.23 13.24 -6.71
N ASP A 230 7.38 13.79 -7.90
CA ASP A 230 6.73 13.32 -9.12
C ASP A 230 7.82 12.75 -10.02
N TRP A 231 7.74 11.46 -10.35
CA TRP A 231 8.73 10.82 -11.22
C TRP A 231 8.39 11.07 -12.70
N VAL A 232 7.09 11.25 -12.99
CA VAL A 232 6.56 11.33 -14.34
C VAL A 232 5.63 12.53 -14.33
N ASP A 233 6.21 13.72 -14.49
CA ASP A 233 5.42 14.93 -14.72
C ASP A 233 5.10 14.97 -16.22
N PRO A 234 3.86 14.68 -16.66
CA PRO A 234 3.50 14.57 -18.09
C PRO A 234 3.62 15.89 -18.84
N LEU A 235 3.50 17.00 -18.12
CA LEU A 235 3.29 18.33 -18.68
C LEU A 235 4.47 19.27 -18.45
N ASP A 236 5.54 18.81 -17.80
CA ASP A 236 6.65 19.66 -17.35
C ASP A 236 6.10 20.87 -16.56
N LEU A 237 5.26 20.59 -15.56
CA LEU A 237 4.58 21.59 -14.74
C LEU A 237 5.55 22.53 -14.00
N ASP A 238 6.81 22.12 -13.81
CA ASP A 238 7.87 22.98 -13.28
C ASP A 238 8.74 23.67 -14.36
N ASP A 239 8.41 23.47 -15.65
CA ASP A 239 8.98 24.10 -16.84
C ASP A 239 10.52 23.95 -16.90
N ASN A 240 11.02 22.79 -16.47
CA ASN A 240 12.45 22.51 -16.38
C ASN A 240 13.02 21.79 -17.62
N GLY A 241 12.14 21.24 -18.47
CA GLY A 241 12.45 20.54 -19.72
C GLY A 241 13.08 19.15 -19.54
N ILE A 242 12.98 18.56 -18.36
CA ILE A 242 13.59 17.27 -17.97
C ILE A 242 12.53 16.17 -17.85
N THR A 243 11.29 16.54 -17.54
CA THR A 243 10.13 15.63 -17.44
C THR A 243 9.12 15.90 -18.57
N GLY A 244 8.13 15.04 -18.75
CA GLY A 244 7.10 15.17 -19.79
C GLY A 244 7.16 14.10 -20.89
N TYR A 245 6.21 14.20 -21.82
CA TYR A 245 6.16 13.37 -23.04
C TYR A 245 6.40 14.22 -24.29
N ASP A 246 7.11 13.67 -25.27
CA ASP A 246 7.24 14.31 -26.59
C ASP A 246 5.94 14.18 -27.42
N TYR A 247 5.96 14.73 -28.64
CA TYR A 247 4.83 14.64 -29.59
C TYR A 247 4.29 13.22 -29.83
N TRP A 248 5.08 12.18 -29.59
CA TRP A 248 4.72 10.79 -29.80
C TRP A 248 4.20 10.10 -28.52
N GLY A 249 4.12 10.81 -27.40
CA GLY A 249 3.81 10.20 -26.12
C GLY A 249 4.99 9.40 -25.54
N TRP A 250 6.23 9.65 -25.98
CA TRP A 250 7.42 9.00 -25.40
C TRP A 250 7.97 9.88 -24.27
N PRO A 251 8.21 9.36 -23.05
CA PRO A 251 8.85 10.10 -21.97
C PRO A 251 10.14 10.78 -22.45
N VAL A 252 10.27 12.09 -22.23
CA VAL A 252 11.48 12.85 -22.60
C VAL A 252 12.68 12.30 -21.86
N ALA A 253 12.53 11.98 -20.56
CA ALA A 253 13.59 11.45 -19.70
C ALA A 253 14.08 10.03 -20.04
N ASP A 254 13.43 9.29 -20.96
CA ASP A 254 13.87 7.95 -21.34
C ASP A 254 15.18 8.04 -22.16
N PRO A 255 16.29 7.42 -21.71
CA PRO A 255 17.54 7.39 -22.45
C PRO A 255 17.44 6.77 -23.85
N ASN A 256 16.36 6.04 -24.14
CA ASN A 256 16.07 5.45 -25.44
C ASN A 256 15.19 6.34 -26.33
N ASN A 257 14.67 7.46 -25.81
CA ASN A 257 13.90 8.41 -26.61
C ASN A 257 14.81 8.97 -27.72
N PRO A 258 14.44 8.85 -29.00
CA PRO A 258 15.25 9.33 -30.12
C PRO A 258 15.44 10.86 -30.15
N PHE A 259 14.65 11.60 -29.35
CA PHE A 259 14.71 13.05 -29.17
C PHE A 259 15.36 13.46 -27.83
N TRP A 260 15.92 12.52 -27.06
CA TRP A 260 16.64 12.81 -25.82
C TRP A 260 17.90 13.65 -26.09
N ASP A 261 17.81 14.97 -25.88
CA ASP A 261 18.93 15.90 -25.97
C ASP A 261 18.98 16.81 -24.73
N VAL A 262 19.81 16.44 -23.75
CA VAL A 262 20.13 17.24 -22.56
C VAL A 262 20.73 18.63 -22.84
N SER A 263 21.04 18.95 -24.10
CA SER A 263 21.59 20.24 -24.53
C SER A 263 20.60 21.13 -25.30
N SER A 264 19.40 20.62 -25.63
CA SER A 264 18.34 21.35 -26.33
C SER A 264 16.96 20.91 -25.81
N PRO A 265 16.42 21.54 -24.76
CA PRO A 265 15.16 21.13 -24.13
C PRO A 265 13.90 21.37 -24.99
N TYR A 266 14.05 21.82 -26.24
CA TYR A 266 12.93 21.96 -27.17
C TYR A 266 12.66 20.63 -27.88
N SER A 267 11.87 19.77 -27.24
CA SER A 267 11.04 18.81 -27.98
C SER A 267 9.73 19.52 -28.32
N PRO A 268 9.24 19.50 -29.57
CA PRO A 268 7.93 20.06 -29.88
C PRO A 268 6.89 19.30 -29.06
N MET A 269 6.36 19.95 -28.02
CA MET A 269 5.35 19.38 -27.14
C MET A 269 4.05 19.18 -27.91
N ALA A 270 3.25 18.20 -27.49
CA ALA A 270 1.92 18.01 -28.04
C ALA A 270 1.06 19.27 -27.76
N GLY A 271 0.79 20.07 -28.80
CA GLY A 271 -0.07 21.25 -28.69
C GLY A 271 0.42 22.55 -29.31
N GLU A 272 1.62 22.59 -29.92
CA GLU A 272 2.00 23.66 -30.88
C GLU A 272 1.50 23.39 -32.31
#